data_AF-A0A816PFD5-F1
#
_entry.id   AF-A0A816PFD5-F1
#
_cell.length_a   1.000
_cell.length_b   1.000
_cell.length_c   1.000
_cell.angle_alpha   90.00
_cell.angle_beta   90.00
_cell.angle_gamma   90.00
#
_symmetry.space_group_name_H-M   'P 1'
#
loop_
_entity.id
_entity.type
_entity.pdbx_description
1 polymer ?
#
loop_
_entity_poly.entity_id
_entity_poly.type
_entity_poly.pdbx_seq_one_letter_code
_entity_poly.pdbx_strand_id
1 'polypeptide(L)'
;MPGKRDTIVVNDDGNKTTYQKRILLYTIREAYVLFLTEHAGISLGRTVFAELCPKHVVVTSSMAHRVCVCIYYENVNLLLNILCKHINESQCSNLHSFTSVLVWDESNYDLMSSNCFMCSNYFDLYVKSNVTDKNVQIRWYQWKHINGYATKKEQQSSVEQCIEALSSQSVSISTANASCGNDNYSFSLVSDNISHDKYCINSCITSVINKMKEELPSLEEILLFSDGTASQFKQRYLFHNLTRISNNFKLCLSWHFFATSHAKGVVDAIGGTVKRLVWQ
;
A
#
# COMPACT_ATOMS: atom_id res chain seq x y z
N MET A 1 4.43 13.54 6.85
CA MET A 1 5.68 13.28 7.59
C MET A 1 6.31 14.59 8.01
N PRO A 2 7.08 14.67 9.12
CA PRO A 2 7.66 15.91 9.62
C PRO A 2 8.71 16.41 8.63
N GLY A 3 8.61 17.67 8.24
CA GLY A 3 9.61 18.30 7.38
C GLY A 3 10.95 18.47 8.11
N LYS A 4 12.00 18.82 7.37
CA LYS A 4 13.31 19.18 7.95
C LYS A 4 13.24 20.32 8.98
N ARG A 5 12.17 21.12 8.94
CA ARG A 5 11.93 22.26 9.83
C ARG A 5 11.07 21.93 11.05
N ASP A 6 10.44 20.74 11.08
CA ASP A 6 9.63 20.31 12.22
C ASP A 6 10.54 19.74 13.31
N THR A 7 10.91 20.60 14.25
CA THR A 7 11.85 20.29 15.34
C THR A 7 11.19 20.41 16.71
N ILE A 8 11.83 19.79 17.71
CA ILE A 8 11.47 19.88 19.12
C ILE A 8 12.74 20.09 19.94
N VAL A 9 12.69 21.05 20.86
CA VAL A 9 13.78 21.30 21.79
C VAL A 9 13.56 20.40 23.01
N VAL A 10 14.48 19.47 23.22
CA VAL A 10 14.48 18.60 24.38
C VAL A 10 15.49 19.15 25.39
N ASN A 11 15.06 19.28 26.64
CA ASN A 11 15.93 19.59 27.76
C ASN A 11 16.28 18.29 28.48
N ASP A 12 17.54 17.90 28.39
CA ASP A 12 18.10 16.78 29.13
C ASP A 12 19.18 17.35 30.06
N ASP A 13 18.89 17.31 31.36
CA ASP A 13 19.78 17.73 32.45
C ASP A 13 20.40 19.13 32.28
N GLY A 14 19.61 20.10 31.80
CA GLY A 14 19.99 21.50 31.66
C GLY A 14 20.57 21.86 30.30
N ASN A 15 20.89 20.87 29.45
CA ASN A 15 21.32 21.09 28.08
C ASN A 15 20.12 21.03 27.14
N LYS A 16 19.89 22.13 26.41
CA LYS A 16 18.85 22.21 25.38
C LYS A 16 19.42 21.72 24.06
N THR A 17 18.88 20.61 23.57
CA THR A 17 19.24 20.05 22.27
C THR A 17 18.02 20.05 21.36
N THR A 18 18.20 20.56 20.14
CA THR A 18 17.14 20.59 19.12
C THR A 18 17.20 19.32 18.29
N TYR A 19 16.13 18.53 18.34
CA TYR A 19 15.98 17.31 17.54
C TYR A 19 14.94 17.53 16.45
N GLN A 20 15.13 16.89 15.29
CA GLN A 20 14.04 16.74 14.32
C GLN A 20 12.98 15.82 14.90
N LYS A 21 11.69 16.18 14.77
CA LYS A 21 10.60 15.29 15.17
C LYS A 21 10.65 14.00 14.36
N ARG A 22 10.58 12.87 15.05
CA ARG A 22 10.41 11.54 14.45
C ARG A 22 8.99 11.06 14.73
N ILE A 23 8.34 10.41 13.76
CA ILE A 23 7.00 9.84 13.98
C ILE A 23 7.17 8.38 14.32
N LEU A 24 6.54 7.95 15.42
CA LEU A 24 6.31 6.54 15.64
C LEU A 24 5.10 6.11 14.81
N LEU A 25 5.35 5.27 13.79
CA LEU A 25 4.30 4.81 12.88
C LEU A 25 3.39 3.76 13.53
N TYR A 26 3.92 3.00 14.48
CA TYR A 26 3.18 2.08 15.33
C TYR A 26 2.49 2.83 16.48
N THR A 27 1.39 2.30 16.97
CA THR A 27 0.88 2.66 18.29
C THR A 27 1.89 2.25 19.36
N ILE A 28 1.87 2.92 20.52
CA ILE A 28 2.72 2.54 21.66
C ILE A 28 2.49 1.08 22.07
N ARG A 29 1.27 0.56 21.89
CA ARG A 29 0.95 -0.84 22.16
C ARG A 29 1.66 -1.79 21.19
N GLU A 30 1.59 -1.52 19.89
CA GLU A 30 2.24 -2.34 18.86
C GLU A 30 3.77 -2.31 19.02
N ALA A 31 4.35 -1.12 19.22
CA ALA A 31 5.78 -0.97 19.48
C ALA A 31 6.24 -1.73 20.73
N TYR A 32 5.42 -1.74 21.79
CA TYR A 32 5.71 -2.50 23.00
C TYR A 32 5.66 -4.02 22.78
N VAL A 33 4.69 -4.51 22.00
CA VAL A 33 4.62 -5.95 21.65
C VAL A 33 5.85 -6.36 20.84
N LEU A 34 6.24 -5.56 19.84
CA LEU A 34 7.45 -5.80 19.05
C LEU A 34 8.71 -5.81 19.92
N PHE A 35 8.85 -4.84 20.83
CA PHE A 35 9.98 -4.76 21.76
C PHE A 35 10.12 -6.03 22.62
N LEU A 36 9.02 -6.57 23.15
CA LEU A 36 9.07 -7.80 23.94
C LEU A 36 9.42 -9.03 23.10
N THR A 37 8.98 -9.06 21.84
CA THR A 37 9.32 -10.14 20.89
C THR A 37 10.81 -10.13 20.54
N GLU A 38 11.38 -8.95 20.26
CA GLU A 38 12.79 -8.81 19.90
C GLU A 38 13.74 -8.94 21.09
N HIS A 39 13.29 -8.57 22.29
CA HIS A 39 14.08 -8.59 23.52
C HIS A 39 13.50 -9.54 24.57
N ALA A 40 13.43 -10.82 24.21
CA ALA A 40 13.01 -11.88 25.12
C ALA A 40 13.91 -11.91 26.37
N GLY A 41 13.34 -11.62 27.54
CA GLY A 41 14.03 -11.62 28.84
C GLY A 41 14.02 -10.28 29.59
N ILE A 42 13.60 -9.19 28.94
CA ILE A 42 13.41 -7.90 29.62
C ILE A 42 12.00 -7.83 30.21
N SER A 43 11.91 -7.72 31.54
CA SER A 43 10.64 -7.45 32.23
C SER A 43 10.44 -5.94 32.34
N LEU A 44 9.74 -5.37 31.36
CA LEU A 44 9.42 -3.94 31.32
C LEU A 44 7.91 -3.77 31.19
N GLY A 45 7.29 -2.96 32.04
CA GLY A 45 5.87 -2.65 31.92
C GLY A 45 5.59 -1.64 30.81
N ARG A 46 4.43 -1.75 30.15
CA ARG A 46 4.01 -0.85 29.05
C ARG A 46 4.06 0.64 29.40
N THR A 47 3.74 1.01 30.65
CA THR A 47 3.79 2.41 31.10
C THR A 47 5.21 2.93 31.10
N VAL A 48 6.15 2.17 31.67
CA VAL A 48 7.58 2.52 31.69
C VAL A 48 8.14 2.55 30.27
N PHE A 49 7.75 1.60 29.42
CA PHE A 49 8.11 1.63 28.00
C PHE A 49 7.65 2.91 27.29
N ALA A 50 6.41 3.36 27.56
CA ALA A 50 5.89 4.60 27.00
C ALA A 50 6.65 5.84 27.50
N GLU A 51 7.07 5.86 28.77
CA GLU A 51 7.86 6.94 29.37
C GLU A 51 9.30 6.99 28.85
N LEU A 52 9.87 5.82 28.54
CA LEU A 52 11.20 5.69 27.93
C LEU A 52 11.21 6.07 26.45
N CYS A 53 10.05 6.24 25.82
CA CYS A 53 9.96 6.71 24.45
C CYS A 53 10.66 8.08 24.32
N PRO A 54 11.65 8.25 23.43
CA PRO A 54 12.41 9.49 23.33
C PRO A 54 11.48 10.68 23.11
N LYS A 55 11.70 11.77 23.84
CA LYS A 55 10.84 12.98 23.79
C LYS A 55 10.70 13.60 22.40
N HIS A 56 11.65 13.33 21.49
CA HIS A 56 11.62 13.80 20.11
C HIS A 56 10.85 12.86 19.14
N VAL A 57 10.43 11.70 19.63
CA VAL A 57 9.56 10.74 18.93
C VAL A 57 8.12 11.04 19.33
N VAL A 58 7.31 11.37 18.35
CA VAL A 58 5.94 11.84 18.51
C VAL A 58 4.99 10.76 18.01
N VAL A 59 3.99 10.41 18.82
CA VAL A 59 2.95 9.45 18.45
C VAL A 59 2.02 10.05 17.40
N THR A 60 1.61 9.23 16.44
CA THR A 60 0.70 9.56 15.33
C THR A 60 -0.57 10.29 15.79
N SER A 61 -1.12 9.93 16.96
CA SER A 61 -2.33 10.54 17.54
C SER A 61 -2.18 11.99 17.99
N SER A 62 -0.96 12.44 18.29
CA SER A 62 -0.67 13.80 18.76
C SER A 62 -0.41 14.79 17.62
N MET A 63 -0.44 14.32 16.37
CA MET A 63 -0.38 15.18 15.21
C MET A 63 -1.78 15.62 14.81
N ALA A 64 -1.98 16.92 14.58
CA ALA A 64 -3.16 17.43 13.90
C ALA A 64 -3.20 16.86 12.47
N HIS A 65 -3.90 15.74 12.26
CA HIS A 65 -4.34 15.13 10.98
C HIS A 65 -3.45 15.32 9.73
N ARG A 66 -2.12 15.35 9.89
CA ARG A 66 -1.14 15.53 8.79
C ARG A 66 -0.19 14.34 8.62
N VAL A 67 -0.61 13.18 9.10
CA VAL A 67 -0.11 11.91 8.59
C VAL A 67 -1.20 11.47 7.63
N CYS A 68 -0.93 11.50 6.32
CA CYS A 68 -1.83 10.87 5.35
C CYS A 68 -1.83 9.37 5.65
N VAL A 69 -2.61 8.94 6.64
CA VAL A 69 -2.99 7.54 6.74
C VAL A 69 -3.84 7.30 5.51
N CYS A 70 -3.34 6.42 4.65
CA CYS A 70 -4.03 6.03 3.44
C CYS A 70 -5.44 5.56 3.81
N ILE A 71 -6.46 6.05 3.11
CA ILE A 71 -7.87 5.71 3.41
C ILE A 71 -8.09 4.20 3.48
N TYR A 72 -7.37 3.46 2.63
CA TYR A 72 -7.35 1.99 2.59
C TYR A 72 -6.79 1.38 3.87
N TYR A 73 -5.63 1.86 4.35
CA TYR A 73 -5.02 1.40 5.59
C TYR A 73 -5.95 1.63 6.79
N GLU A 74 -6.50 2.85 6.90
CA GLU A 74 -7.39 3.19 8.00
C GLU A 74 -8.69 2.39 7.95
N ASN A 75 -9.25 2.18 6.75
CA ASN A 75 -10.44 1.36 6.58
C ASN A 75 -10.21 -0.09 7.00
N VAL A 76 -9.09 -0.70 6.61
CA VAL A 76 -8.77 -2.07 7.03
C VAL A 76 -8.71 -2.14 8.56
N ASN A 77 -8.04 -1.20 9.22
CA ASN A 77 -8.00 -1.16 10.69
C ASN A 77 -9.38 -0.95 11.33
N LEU A 78 -10.21 -0.06 10.80
CA LEU A 78 -11.58 0.16 11.30
C LEU A 78 -12.44 -1.11 11.17
N LEU A 79 -12.29 -1.85 10.07
CA LEU A 79 -13.02 -3.10 9.81
C LEU A 79 -12.51 -4.25 10.70
N LEU A 80 -11.19 -4.41 10.84
CA LEU A 80 -10.60 -5.45 11.69
C LEU A 80 -10.97 -5.27 13.17
N ASN A 81 -11.02 -4.03 13.66
CA ASN A 81 -11.40 -3.72 15.04
C ASN A 81 -12.81 -4.19 15.42
N ILE A 82 -13.73 -4.27 14.46
CA ILE A 82 -15.07 -4.82 14.71
C ILE A 82 -15.11 -6.32 14.42
N LEU A 83 -14.52 -6.76 13.31
CA LEU A 83 -14.56 -8.16 12.86
C LEU A 83 -13.84 -9.11 13.81
N CYS A 84 -12.80 -8.66 14.52
CA CYS A 84 -12.10 -9.50 15.51
C CYS A 84 -13.01 -9.97 16.67
N LYS A 85 -14.18 -9.36 16.87
CA LYS A 85 -15.18 -9.79 17.86
C LYS A 85 -16.11 -10.89 17.34
N HIS A 86 -16.08 -11.16 16.04
CA HIS A 86 -17.01 -12.04 15.32
C HIS A 86 -16.30 -13.12 14.49
N ILE A 87 -14.97 -13.10 14.46
CA ILE A 87 -14.12 -14.15 13.89
C ILE A 87 -13.48 -14.88 15.06
N ASN A 88 -13.60 -16.20 15.11
CA ASN A 88 -13.01 -17.06 16.14
C ASN A 88 -11.48 -17.21 15.96
N GLU A 89 -10.77 -16.10 15.77
CA GLU A 89 -9.32 -16.08 15.55
C GLU A 89 -8.72 -14.81 16.16
N SER A 90 -7.86 -14.99 17.17
CA SER A 90 -7.27 -13.90 17.96
C SER A 90 -6.38 -12.95 17.15
N GLN A 91 -6.02 -13.34 15.93
CA GLN A 91 -5.01 -12.69 15.10
C GLN A 91 -5.61 -11.63 14.14
N CYS A 92 -6.94 -11.46 14.10
CA CYS A 92 -7.61 -10.41 13.31
C CYS A 92 -7.70 -9.03 14.00
N SER A 93 -6.97 -8.81 15.10
CA SER A 93 -7.19 -7.64 15.97
C SER A 93 -6.57 -6.33 15.47
N ASN A 94 -5.56 -6.39 14.61
CA ASN A 94 -4.88 -5.24 14.03
C ASN A 94 -4.27 -5.64 12.69
N LEU A 95 -3.90 -4.65 11.87
CA LEU A 95 -3.37 -4.92 10.53
C LEU A 95 -2.15 -5.84 10.54
N HIS A 96 -1.17 -5.63 11.43
CA HIS A 96 0.06 -6.42 11.45
C HIS A 96 -0.20 -7.91 11.78
N SER A 97 -1.05 -8.19 12.77
CA SER A 97 -1.47 -9.56 13.07
C SER A 97 -2.30 -10.17 11.93
N PHE A 98 -3.13 -9.35 11.27
CA PHE A 98 -3.92 -9.81 10.13
C PHE A 98 -3.05 -10.10 8.90
N THR A 99 -2.02 -9.30 8.63
CA THR A 99 -1.12 -9.49 7.49
C THR A 99 -0.17 -10.66 7.68
N SER A 100 0.38 -10.84 8.89
CA SER A 100 1.22 -12.01 9.21
C SER A 100 0.46 -13.33 9.02
N VAL A 101 -0.81 -13.35 9.38
CA VAL A 101 -1.74 -14.47 9.12
C VAL A 101 -1.91 -14.73 7.62
N LEU A 102 -2.12 -13.69 6.81
CA LEU A 102 -2.31 -13.84 5.36
C LEU A 102 -1.06 -14.38 4.63
N VAL A 103 0.13 -14.10 5.15
CA VAL A 103 1.40 -14.43 4.48
C VAL A 103 2.01 -15.75 4.99
N TRP A 104 1.49 -16.34 6.06
CA TRP A 104 1.90 -17.58 6.76
C TRP A 104 3.38 -17.63 7.20
N ASP A 105 4.33 -17.40 6.29
CA ASP A 105 5.75 -17.21 6.55
C ASP A 105 6.32 -16.17 5.57
N GLU A 106 6.61 -14.98 6.10
CA GLU A 106 7.19 -13.86 5.36
C GLU A 106 8.65 -14.09 4.91
N SER A 107 9.30 -15.13 5.42
CA SER A 107 10.64 -15.54 4.98
C SER A 107 10.62 -16.56 3.84
N ASN A 108 9.45 -17.12 3.52
CA ASN A 108 9.29 -18.14 2.49
C ASN A 108 8.71 -17.56 1.19
N TYR A 109 9.56 -17.44 0.18
CA TYR A 109 9.21 -16.88 -1.13
C TYR A 109 8.01 -17.57 -1.80
N ASP A 110 7.90 -18.90 -1.71
CA ASP A 110 6.82 -19.65 -2.39
C ASP A 110 5.44 -19.39 -1.76
N LEU A 111 5.41 -19.10 -0.45
CA LEU A 111 4.21 -18.69 0.28
C LEU A 111 3.83 -17.25 -0.06
N MET A 112 4.83 -16.36 -0.11
CA MET A 112 4.64 -14.96 -0.52
C MET A 112 4.18 -14.80 -1.98
N SER A 113 4.53 -15.73 -2.87
CA SER A 113 4.18 -15.67 -4.29
C SER A 113 2.83 -16.32 -4.63
N SER A 114 2.06 -16.76 -3.62
CA SER A 114 0.76 -17.42 -3.79
C SER A 114 0.80 -18.70 -4.63
N ASN A 115 1.95 -19.38 -4.68
CA ASN A 115 2.10 -20.66 -5.38
C ASN A 115 1.57 -21.85 -4.57
N CYS A 116 1.22 -21.63 -3.31
CA CYS A 116 0.60 -22.62 -2.42
C CYS A 116 -0.93 -22.50 -2.45
N PHE A 117 -1.63 -23.63 -2.62
CA PHE A 117 -3.10 -23.70 -2.65
C PHE A 117 -3.76 -23.16 -1.37
N MET A 118 -3.10 -23.33 -0.22
CA MET A 118 -3.58 -22.79 1.06
C MET A 118 -3.42 -21.27 1.11
N CYS A 119 -2.31 -20.72 0.58
CA CYS A 119 -2.04 -19.28 0.54
C CYS A 119 -2.98 -18.54 -0.43
N SER A 120 -3.29 -19.14 -1.58
CA SER A 120 -4.21 -18.51 -2.55
C SER A 120 -5.65 -18.40 -2.05
N ASN A 121 -6.06 -19.26 -1.11
CA ASN A 121 -7.42 -19.31 -0.57
C ASN A 121 -7.50 -18.92 0.91
N TYR A 122 -6.43 -18.38 1.47
CA TYR A 122 -6.29 -18.23 2.92
C TYR A 122 -7.38 -17.32 3.51
N PHE A 123 -7.69 -16.20 2.85
CA PHE A 123 -8.75 -15.30 3.31
C PHE A 123 -10.09 -16.02 3.42
N ASP A 124 -10.44 -16.87 2.45
CA ASP A 124 -11.70 -17.63 2.50
C ASP A 124 -11.66 -18.72 3.58
N LEU A 125 -10.52 -19.38 3.74
CA LEU A 125 -10.32 -20.51 4.67
C LEU A 125 -10.16 -20.12 6.14
N TYR A 126 -9.73 -18.89 6.44
CA TYR A 126 -9.45 -18.46 7.81
C TYR A 126 -10.25 -17.23 8.24
N VAL A 127 -10.63 -16.35 7.31
CA VAL A 127 -11.45 -15.17 7.64
C VAL A 127 -12.93 -15.48 7.43
N LYS A 128 -13.33 -15.95 6.24
CA LYS A 128 -14.76 -16.17 5.93
C LYS A 128 -15.37 -17.41 6.57
N SER A 129 -14.58 -18.45 6.79
CA SER A 129 -15.02 -19.73 7.37
C SER A 129 -15.17 -19.67 8.90
N ASN A 130 -14.35 -18.86 9.59
CA ASN A 130 -14.29 -18.76 11.05
C ASN A 130 -15.22 -17.69 11.64
N VAL A 131 -16.10 -17.13 10.81
CA VAL A 131 -17.13 -16.19 11.25
C VAL A 131 -18.15 -16.93 12.10
N THR A 132 -18.36 -16.50 13.35
CA THR A 132 -19.28 -17.18 14.27
C THR A 132 -20.72 -17.12 13.77
N ASP A 133 -21.17 -15.94 13.33
CA ASP A 133 -22.48 -15.73 12.69
C ASP A 133 -22.39 -14.57 11.68
N LYS A 134 -22.64 -14.90 10.42
CA LYS A 134 -22.53 -13.99 9.26
C LYS A 134 -23.64 -12.95 9.18
N ASN A 135 -24.80 -13.24 9.79
CA ASN A 135 -26.01 -12.43 9.65
C ASN A 135 -26.17 -11.37 10.76
N VAL A 136 -25.33 -11.43 11.80
CA VAL A 136 -25.36 -10.46 12.91
C VAL A 136 -25.20 -9.05 12.39
N GLN A 137 -26.08 -8.16 12.84
CA GLN A 137 -26.00 -6.74 12.52
C GLN A 137 -24.96 -6.06 13.40
N ILE A 138 -23.99 -5.42 12.77
CA ILE A 138 -22.91 -4.70 13.43
C ILE A 138 -22.85 -3.25 12.94
N ARG A 139 -22.33 -2.37 13.80
CA ARG A 139 -22.02 -0.98 13.45
C ARG A 139 -20.53 -0.84 13.24
N TRP A 140 -20.15 -0.25 12.11
CA TRP A 140 -18.75 -0.05 11.72
C TRP A 140 -18.57 1.25 10.96
N TYR A 141 -17.31 1.68 10.82
CA TYR A 141 -16.96 2.92 10.18
C TYR A 141 -16.07 2.69 8.98
N GLN A 142 -16.22 3.54 7.96
CA GLN A 142 -15.36 3.56 6.79
C GLN A 142 -15.19 4.98 6.31
N TRP A 143 -13.98 5.35 5.95
CA TRP A 143 -13.70 6.52 5.17
C TRP A 143 -14.00 6.26 3.69
N LYS A 144 -14.73 7.17 3.06
CA LYS A 144 -15.00 7.18 1.61
C LYS A 144 -14.62 8.53 1.02
N HIS A 145 -14.14 8.54 -0.23
CA HIS A 145 -14.00 9.77 -0.99
C HIS A 145 -15.38 10.19 -1.51
N ILE A 146 -15.86 11.36 -1.07
CA ILE A 146 -17.11 11.96 -1.49
C ILE A 146 -16.77 13.36 -1.99
N ASN A 147 -17.03 13.64 -3.26
CA ASN A 147 -16.72 14.93 -3.91
C ASN A 147 -15.25 15.36 -3.72
N GLY A 148 -14.30 14.41 -3.74
CA GLY A 148 -12.87 14.66 -3.55
C GLY A 148 -12.41 14.74 -2.09
N TYR A 149 -13.33 14.71 -1.12
CA TYR A 149 -12.99 14.78 0.31
C TYR A 149 -13.16 13.44 1.00
N ALA A 150 -12.19 13.05 1.84
CA ALA A 150 -12.32 11.88 2.69
C ALA A 150 -13.34 12.15 3.81
N THR A 151 -14.42 11.38 3.84
CA THR A 151 -15.49 11.50 4.82
C THR A 151 -15.69 10.17 5.54
N LYS A 152 -15.65 10.18 6.87
CA LYS A 152 -15.94 9.00 7.70
C LYS A 152 -17.46 8.79 7.75
N LYS A 153 -17.90 7.59 7.39
CA LYS A 153 -19.31 7.19 7.39
C LYS A 153 -19.50 6.01 8.35
N GLU A 154 -20.52 6.11 9.18
CA GLU A 154 -21.05 4.98 9.94
C GLU A 154 -21.93 4.13 9.02
N GLN A 155 -21.82 2.82 9.16
CA GLN A 155 -22.63 1.84 8.47
C GLN A 155 -23.18 0.84 9.50
N GLN A 156 -24.40 0.40 9.27
CA GLN A 156 -25.04 -0.68 10.02
C GLN A 156 -25.43 -1.77 9.03
N SER A 157 -24.78 -2.91 9.12
CA SER A 157 -24.89 -3.99 8.12
C SER A 157 -24.58 -5.34 8.76
N SER A 158 -24.74 -6.43 8.00
CA SER A 158 -24.34 -7.75 8.48
C SER A 158 -22.80 -7.87 8.60
N VAL A 159 -22.33 -8.84 9.39
CA VAL A 159 -20.91 -9.24 9.46
C VAL A 159 -20.40 -9.63 8.07
N GLU A 160 -21.20 -10.36 7.29
CA GLU A 160 -20.86 -10.73 5.90
C GLU A 160 -20.55 -9.50 5.04
N GLN A 161 -21.42 -8.48 5.06
CA GLN A 161 -21.22 -7.24 4.31
C GLN A 161 -19.97 -6.46 4.79
N CYS A 162 -19.64 -6.54 6.09
CA CYS A 162 -18.43 -5.95 6.62
C CYS A 162 -17.16 -6.70 6.15
N ILE A 163 -17.23 -8.02 5.96
CA ILE A 163 -16.14 -8.83 5.40
C ILE A 163 -15.96 -8.53 3.91
N GLU A 164 -17.05 -8.40 3.15
CA GLU A 164 -16.99 -7.94 1.76
C GLU A 164 -16.36 -6.54 1.65
N ALA A 165 -16.68 -5.65 2.58
CA ALA A 165 -16.05 -4.33 2.68
C ALA A 165 -14.53 -4.43 2.96
N LEU A 166 -14.10 -5.41 3.76
CA LEU A 166 -12.68 -5.70 4.02
C LEU A 166 -11.98 -6.24 2.76
N SER A 167 -12.56 -7.23 2.10
CA SER A 167 -12.02 -7.80 0.84
C SER A 167 -11.92 -6.78 -0.29
N SER A 168 -12.78 -5.77 -0.29
CA SER A 168 -12.78 -4.70 -1.30
C SER A 168 -11.83 -3.54 -0.99
N GLN A 169 -11.09 -3.57 0.13
CA GLN A 169 -10.02 -2.59 0.39
C GLN A 169 -8.76 -2.91 -0.44
N SER A 170 -8.89 -2.82 -1.77
CA SER A 170 -7.81 -3.07 -2.72
C SER A 170 -7.45 -1.81 -3.51
N VAL A 171 -6.17 -1.65 -3.81
CA VAL A 171 -5.66 -0.67 -4.77
C VAL A 171 -4.97 -1.40 -5.92
N SER A 172 -4.95 -0.79 -7.10
CA SER A 172 -4.12 -1.27 -8.20
C SER A 172 -2.75 -0.58 -8.15
N ILE A 173 -1.73 -1.34 -8.54
CA ILE A 173 -0.37 -0.82 -8.72
C ILE A 173 0.03 -1.12 -10.16
N SER A 174 0.41 -0.08 -10.90
CA SER A 174 1.00 -0.19 -12.23
C SER A 174 2.47 0.18 -12.14
N THR A 175 3.35 -0.68 -12.65
CA THR A 175 4.81 -0.46 -12.60
C THR A 175 5.37 -0.23 -13.99
N ALA A 176 6.36 0.67 -14.05
CA ALA A 176 7.09 0.95 -15.27
C ALA A 176 8.56 1.22 -14.95
N ASN A 177 9.43 0.92 -15.90
CA ASN A 177 10.83 1.30 -15.86
C ASN A 177 11.16 2.03 -17.15
N ALA A 178 11.84 3.17 -17.04
CA ALA A 178 12.38 3.90 -18.18
C ALA A 178 13.90 4.00 -18.04
N SER A 179 14.61 3.84 -19.14
CA SER A 179 16.07 3.93 -19.19
C SER A 179 16.50 4.87 -20.32
N CYS A 180 17.44 5.76 -20.06
CA CYS A 180 18.03 6.65 -21.07
C CYS A 180 19.54 6.73 -20.84
N GLY A 181 20.34 6.24 -21.79
CA GLY A 181 21.78 6.13 -21.59
C GLY A 181 22.12 5.27 -20.37
N ASN A 182 22.78 5.88 -19.38
CA ASN A 182 23.12 5.21 -18.10
C ASN A 182 22.07 5.43 -17.00
N ASP A 183 21.08 6.29 -17.23
CA ASP A 183 20.08 6.65 -16.24
C ASP A 183 18.90 5.67 -16.26
N ASN A 184 18.37 5.36 -15.08
CA ASN A 184 17.22 4.48 -14.88
C ASN A 184 16.19 5.14 -13.94
N TYR A 185 14.93 5.06 -14.34
CA TYR A 185 13.79 5.64 -13.64
C TYR A 185 12.75 4.55 -13.38
N SER A 186 12.52 4.23 -12.11
CA SER A 186 11.54 3.24 -11.68
C SER A 186 10.27 3.93 -11.20
N PHE A 187 9.12 3.48 -11.72
CA PHE A 187 7.81 4.05 -11.42
C PHE A 187 6.89 3.00 -10.78
N SER A 188 6.17 3.43 -9.76
CA SER A 188 5.05 2.70 -9.17
C SER A 188 3.87 3.65 -9.02
N LEU A 189 2.86 3.45 -9.86
CA LEU A 189 1.64 4.26 -9.86
C LEU A 189 0.56 3.51 -9.10
N VAL A 190 0.02 4.14 -8.06
CA VAL A 190 -1.05 3.58 -7.23
C VAL A 190 -2.37 4.22 -7.65
N SER A 191 -3.40 3.40 -7.89
CA SER A 191 -4.73 3.89 -8.24
C SER A 191 -5.82 3.14 -7.45
N ASP A 192 -6.89 3.87 -7.16
CA ASP A 192 -8.16 3.37 -6.65
C ASP A 192 -8.96 2.58 -7.70
N ASN A 193 -8.61 2.73 -8.99
CA ASN A 193 -9.22 2.00 -10.07
C ASN A 193 -8.57 0.61 -10.24
N ILE A 194 -9.34 -0.43 -9.97
CA ILE A 194 -8.93 -1.84 -10.09
C ILE A 194 -9.37 -2.51 -11.40
N SER A 195 -9.93 -1.75 -12.36
CA SER A 195 -10.45 -2.33 -13.61
C SER A 195 -9.36 -2.89 -14.53
N HIS A 196 -8.12 -2.44 -14.35
CA HIS A 196 -6.98 -2.77 -15.22
C HIS A 196 -7.31 -2.65 -16.71
N ASP A 197 -8.16 -1.70 -17.07
CA ASP A 197 -8.63 -1.50 -18.44
C ASP A 197 -7.74 -0.54 -19.24
N LYS A 198 -8.07 -0.40 -20.53
CA LYS A 198 -7.38 0.50 -21.46
C LYS A 198 -7.30 1.97 -21.00
N TYR A 199 -8.25 2.45 -20.20
CA TYR A 199 -8.24 3.83 -19.71
C TYR A 199 -7.26 3.98 -18.57
N CYS A 200 -7.26 3.02 -17.62
CA CYS A 200 -6.28 2.95 -16.55
C CYS A 200 -4.86 2.91 -17.11
N ILE A 201 -4.60 2.03 -18.08
CA ILE A 201 -3.28 1.89 -18.73
C ILE A 201 -2.87 3.17 -19.45
N ASN A 202 -3.78 3.79 -20.22
CA ASN A 202 -3.48 5.04 -20.91
C ASN A 202 -3.14 6.17 -19.94
N SER A 203 -3.85 6.28 -18.83
CA SER A 203 -3.54 7.24 -17.76
C SER A 203 -2.17 6.97 -17.15
N CYS A 204 -1.84 5.72 -16.85
CA CYS A 204 -0.54 5.37 -16.29
C CYS A 204 0.62 5.73 -17.23
N ILE A 205 0.51 5.38 -18.51
CA ILE A 205 1.52 5.71 -19.52
C ILE A 205 1.67 7.23 -19.66
N THR A 206 0.55 7.95 -19.71
CA THR A 206 0.54 9.42 -19.80
C THR A 206 1.25 10.05 -18.60
N SER A 207 1.00 9.55 -17.38
CA SER A 207 1.69 10.01 -16.16
C SER A 207 3.20 9.75 -16.20
N VAL A 208 3.61 8.57 -16.66
CA VAL A 208 5.04 8.24 -16.82
C VAL A 208 5.69 9.16 -17.86
N ILE A 209 5.07 9.34 -19.03
CA ILE A 209 5.62 10.21 -20.09
C ILE A 209 5.73 11.66 -19.64
N ASN A 210 4.72 12.19 -18.95
CA ASN A 210 4.80 13.52 -18.34
C ASN A 210 6.02 13.64 -17.44
N LYS A 211 6.21 12.68 -16.53
CA LYS A 211 7.35 12.70 -15.62
C LYS A 211 8.68 12.58 -16.37
N MET A 212 8.75 11.73 -17.39
CA MET A 212 9.95 11.61 -18.22
C MET A 212 10.28 12.89 -18.99
N LYS A 213 9.29 13.67 -19.45
CA LYS A 213 9.54 14.98 -20.07
C LYS A 213 10.01 16.05 -19.08
N GLU A 214 9.60 15.97 -17.83
CA GLU A 214 10.13 16.85 -16.78
C GLU A 214 11.60 16.55 -16.51
N GLU A 215 11.95 15.26 -16.39
CA GLU A 215 13.33 14.83 -16.11
C GLU A 215 14.25 14.95 -17.33
N LEU A 216 13.71 14.72 -18.54
CA LEU A 216 14.43 14.78 -19.82
C LEU A 216 13.71 15.76 -20.77
N PRO A 217 13.95 17.07 -20.67
CA PRO A 217 13.28 18.07 -21.50
C PRO A 217 13.51 17.91 -23.01
N SER A 218 14.63 17.31 -23.40
CA SER A 218 14.98 17.00 -24.80
C SER A 218 14.48 15.64 -25.28
N LEU A 219 13.53 15.02 -24.56
CA LEU A 219 12.95 13.73 -24.95
C LEU A 219 12.10 13.89 -26.21
N GLU A 220 12.57 13.24 -27.30
CA GLU A 220 11.94 13.25 -28.62
C GLU A 220 11.44 11.87 -29.05
N GLU A 221 12.02 10.78 -28.54
CA GLU A 221 11.68 9.41 -28.91
C GLU A 221 11.50 8.49 -27.71
N ILE A 222 10.51 7.61 -27.76
CA ILE A 222 10.30 6.54 -26.76
C ILE A 222 10.07 5.20 -27.47
N LEU A 223 10.82 4.20 -27.03
CA LEU A 223 10.63 2.79 -27.37
C LEU A 223 9.88 2.11 -26.20
N LEU A 224 8.59 1.83 -26.38
CA LEU A 224 7.76 1.18 -25.37
C LEU A 224 7.84 -0.33 -25.51
N PHE A 225 8.02 -1.03 -24.40
CA PHE A 225 7.98 -2.49 -24.33
C PHE A 225 6.93 -2.93 -23.31
N SER A 226 6.06 -3.84 -23.68
CA SER A 226 5.05 -4.41 -22.78
C SER A 226 4.85 -5.91 -23.01
N ASP A 227 4.16 -6.57 -22.08
CA ASP A 227 3.62 -7.90 -22.33
C ASP A 227 2.50 -7.86 -23.38
N GLY A 228 2.08 -9.04 -23.83
CA GLY A 228 1.02 -9.21 -24.83
C GLY A 228 -0.41 -9.20 -24.29
N THR A 229 -0.66 -8.70 -23.07
CA THR A 229 -1.98 -8.79 -22.43
C THR A 229 -3.03 -8.02 -23.22
N ALA A 230 -4.02 -8.75 -23.76
CA ALA A 230 -5.00 -8.22 -24.71
C ALA A 230 -6.02 -7.27 -24.08
N SER A 231 -6.26 -7.34 -22.76
CA SER A 231 -7.13 -6.39 -22.05
C SER A 231 -6.45 -5.03 -21.81
N GLN A 232 -5.11 -4.99 -21.85
CA GLN A 232 -4.30 -3.84 -21.43
C GLN A 232 -3.56 -3.21 -22.62
N PHE A 233 -2.66 -3.97 -23.24
CA PHE A 233 -1.71 -3.44 -24.22
C PHE A 233 -2.04 -3.90 -25.63
N LYS A 234 -2.26 -5.20 -25.85
CA LYS A 234 -2.50 -5.77 -27.18
C LYS A 234 -3.98 -5.68 -27.59
N GLN A 235 -4.47 -4.45 -27.64
CA GLN A 235 -5.89 -4.12 -27.85
C GLN A 235 -6.11 -3.21 -29.07
N ARG A 236 -7.31 -3.25 -29.67
CA ARG A 236 -7.61 -2.58 -30.96
C ARG A 236 -7.45 -1.05 -30.98
N TYR A 237 -7.58 -0.40 -29.84
CA TYR A 237 -7.41 1.04 -29.64
C TYR A 237 -5.95 1.46 -29.45
N LEU A 238 -4.99 0.53 -29.38
CA LEU A 238 -3.59 0.83 -29.10
C LEU A 238 -3.02 1.83 -30.12
N PHE A 239 -3.27 1.58 -31.40
CA PHE A 239 -2.79 2.44 -32.48
C PHE A 239 -3.36 3.87 -32.38
N HIS A 240 -4.64 3.99 -32.02
CA HIS A 240 -5.26 5.29 -31.79
C HIS A 240 -4.66 5.99 -30.56
N ASN A 241 -4.37 5.26 -29.48
CA ASN A 241 -3.74 5.83 -28.30
C ASN A 241 -2.31 6.29 -28.61
N LEU A 242 -1.53 5.48 -29.32
CA LEU A 242 -0.17 5.80 -29.76
C LEU A 242 -0.12 7.10 -30.56
N THR A 243 -0.97 7.24 -31.58
CA THR A 243 -1.04 8.46 -32.39
C THR A 243 -1.43 9.68 -31.55
N ARG A 244 -2.36 9.53 -30.60
CA ARG A 244 -2.73 10.62 -29.69
C ARG A 244 -1.60 11.02 -28.74
N ILE A 245 -0.90 10.05 -28.14
CA ILE A 245 0.23 10.32 -27.25
C ILE A 245 1.34 11.00 -28.05
N SER A 246 1.68 10.48 -29.23
CA SER A 246 2.68 11.07 -30.12
C SER A 246 2.38 12.54 -30.43
N ASN A 247 1.13 12.85 -30.81
CA ASN A 247 0.71 14.22 -31.10
C ASN A 247 0.71 15.12 -29.87
N ASN A 248 0.15 14.66 -28.75
CA ASN A 248 0.04 15.46 -27.52
C ASN A 248 1.40 15.81 -26.94
N PHE A 249 2.32 14.84 -26.95
CA PHE A 249 3.65 15.00 -26.37
C PHE A 249 4.70 15.42 -27.39
N LYS A 250 4.36 15.48 -28.69
CA LYS A 250 5.33 15.70 -29.78
C LYS A 250 6.51 14.72 -29.68
N LEU A 251 6.19 13.43 -29.66
CA LEU A 251 7.15 12.32 -29.52
C LEU A 251 7.07 11.36 -30.71
N CYS A 252 8.22 10.86 -31.15
CA CYS A 252 8.29 9.63 -31.93
C CYS A 252 8.08 8.44 -30.98
N LEU A 253 7.14 7.56 -31.30
CA LEU A 253 6.81 6.40 -30.47
C LEU A 253 6.87 5.12 -31.30
N SER A 254 7.53 4.10 -30.76
CA SER A 254 7.36 2.73 -31.20
C SER A 254 6.95 1.84 -30.03
N TRP A 255 6.13 0.83 -30.30
CA TRP A 255 5.65 -0.09 -29.28
C TRP A 255 5.97 -1.51 -29.70
N HIS A 256 6.67 -2.22 -28.81
CA HIS A 256 7.12 -3.59 -28.98
C HIS A 256 6.50 -4.48 -27.90
N PHE A 257 6.30 -5.74 -28.26
CA PHE A 257 5.75 -6.74 -27.35
C PHE A 257 6.81 -7.79 -27.05
N PHE A 258 6.94 -8.16 -25.79
CA PHE A 258 7.72 -9.33 -25.42
C PHE A 258 7.06 -10.60 -25.97
N ALA A 259 7.87 -11.64 -26.21
CA ALA A 259 7.36 -12.96 -26.55
C ALA A 259 6.47 -13.49 -25.41
N THR A 260 5.43 -14.25 -25.77
CA THR A 260 4.53 -14.88 -24.81
C THR A 260 5.33 -15.68 -23.78
N SER A 261 4.98 -15.55 -22.49
CA SER A 261 5.65 -16.19 -21.35
C SER A 261 7.05 -15.67 -20.97
N HIS A 262 7.58 -14.66 -21.66
CA HIS A 262 8.90 -14.07 -21.38
C HIS A 262 8.85 -12.63 -20.86
N ALA A 263 7.68 -12.15 -20.43
CA ALA A 263 7.50 -10.76 -20.02
C ALA A 263 7.91 -10.46 -18.57
N LYS A 264 8.52 -11.43 -17.86
CA LYS A 264 9.06 -11.17 -16.52
C LYS A 264 10.32 -10.31 -16.61
N GLY A 265 10.38 -9.20 -15.89
CA GLY A 265 11.48 -8.27 -15.98
C GLY A 265 11.57 -7.27 -14.81
N VAL A 266 12.24 -6.16 -15.06
CA VAL A 266 12.51 -5.11 -14.06
C VAL A 266 11.23 -4.58 -13.41
N VAL A 267 10.14 -4.49 -14.18
CA VAL A 267 8.84 -4.01 -13.71
C VAL A 267 8.21 -4.91 -12.65
N ASP A 268 8.47 -6.22 -12.69
CA ASP A 268 8.02 -7.15 -11.65
C ASP A 268 8.82 -6.98 -10.36
N ALA A 269 10.12 -6.71 -10.47
CA ALA A 269 10.98 -6.44 -9.32
C ALA A 269 10.58 -5.15 -8.59
N ILE A 270 10.21 -4.10 -9.35
CA ILE A 270 9.64 -2.86 -8.79
C ILE A 270 8.34 -3.20 -8.05
N GLY A 271 7.43 -3.92 -8.69
CA GLY A 271 6.13 -4.29 -8.10
C GLY A 271 6.29 -5.14 -6.84
N GLY A 272 7.19 -6.12 -6.87
CA GLY A 272 7.52 -6.96 -5.72
C GLY A 272 8.12 -6.16 -4.58
N THR A 273 8.98 -5.19 -4.86
CA THR A 273 9.57 -4.31 -3.83
C THR A 273 8.53 -3.41 -3.18
N VAL A 274 7.68 -2.77 -3.98
CA VAL A 274 6.59 -1.93 -3.45
C VAL A 274 5.64 -2.75 -2.60
N LYS A 275 5.25 -3.94 -3.06
CA LYS A 275 4.45 -4.87 -2.27
C LYS A 275 5.14 -5.18 -0.94
N ARG A 276 6.41 -5.61 -0.95
CA ARG A 276 7.17 -5.90 0.28
C ARG A 276 7.18 -4.71 1.27
N LEU A 277 7.39 -3.49 0.79
CA LEU A 277 7.40 -2.30 1.65
C LEU A 277 6.04 -1.96 2.28
N VAL A 278 4.93 -2.38 1.67
CA VAL A 278 3.59 -2.24 2.24
C VAL A 278 3.30 -3.34 3.26
N TRP A 279 4.00 -4.47 3.17
CA TRP A 279 3.81 -5.64 4.04
C TRP A 279 4.80 -5.74 5.21
N GLN A 280 5.72 -4.78 5.38
CA GLN A 280 6.60 -4.63 6.56
C GLN A 280 5.91 -3.80 7.65
#